data_AF-A0A959JAI9-F1
#
_entry.id   AF-A0A959JAI9-F1
#
_cell.length_a   1.000
_cell.length_b   1.000
_cell.length_c   1.000
_cell.angle_alpha   90.00
_cell.angle_beta   90.00
_cell.angle_gamma   90.00
#
_symmetry.space_group_name_H-M   'P 1'
#
loop_
_entity.id
_entity.type
_entity.pdbx_description
1 polymer ?
#
loop_
_entity_poly.entity_id
_entity_poly.type
_entity_poly.pdbx_seq_one_letter_code
_entity_poly.pdbx_strand_id
1 'polypeptide(L)'
;MRKTINLFMGLILVAGLSSCGINRAWVLNQNQLTTQVQLARNNFKVVGEVRGTADVSYVLVFGGVKKKQLYEEAYAQLIAKADLGTGSRALINVTTEEHVGGVPPLYYQRTLTVKANVVEFID
;
A
#
# COMPACT_ATOMS: atom_id res chain seq x y z
N MET A 1 -15.92 -7.06 -52.58
CA MET A 1 -15.31 -7.54 -51.31
C MET A 1 -14.18 -6.66 -50.79
N ARG A 2 -13.17 -6.28 -51.58
CA ARG A 2 -12.08 -5.39 -51.09
C ARG A 2 -12.55 -4.01 -50.60
N LYS A 3 -13.49 -3.38 -51.29
CA LYS A 3 -14.01 -2.04 -50.92
C LYS A 3 -14.81 -2.04 -49.60
N THR A 4 -15.56 -3.10 -49.33
CA THR A 4 -16.32 -3.27 -48.08
C THR A 4 -15.40 -3.55 -46.89
N ILE A 5 -14.35 -4.36 -47.10
CA ILE A 5 -13.33 -4.64 -46.07
C ILE A 5 -12.57 -3.37 -45.68
N ASN A 6 -12.20 -2.53 -46.63
CA ASN A 6 -11.51 -1.26 -46.35
C ASN A 6 -12.40 -0.27 -45.58
N LEU A 7 -13.70 -0.27 -45.85
CA LEU A 7 -14.68 0.56 -45.12
C LEU A 7 -14.83 0.10 -43.66
N PHE A 8 -14.92 -1.21 -43.43
CA PHE A 8 -14.97 -1.78 -42.08
C PHE A 8 -13.66 -1.54 -41.30
N MET A 9 -12.51 -1.64 -41.97
CA MET A 9 -11.20 -1.39 -41.34
C MET A 9 -11.03 0.09 -40.94
N GLY A 10 -11.54 1.03 -41.74
CA GLY A 10 -11.57 2.45 -41.38
C GLY A 10 -12.46 2.74 -40.17
N LEU A 11 -13.62 2.10 -40.07
CA LEU A 11 -14.56 2.28 -38.97
C LEU A 11 -14.00 1.79 -37.62
N ILE A 12 -13.28 0.65 -37.64
CA ILE A 12 -12.62 0.09 -36.46
C ILE A 12 -11.49 1.00 -35.97
N LEU A 13 -10.74 1.62 -36.90
CA LEU A 13 -9.65 2.53 -36.56
C LEU A 13 -10.17 3.79 -35.84
N VAL A 14 -11.29 4.36 -36.32
CA VAL A 14 -11.92 5.54 -35.70
C VAL A 14 -12.51 5.22 -34.32
N ALA A 15 -13.06 4.02 -34.13
CA ALA A 15 -13.54 3.56 -32.82
C ALA A 15 -12.41 3.27 -31.82
N GLY A 16 -11.21 2.90 -32.28
CA GLY A 16 -10.05 2.66 -31.40
C GLY A 16 -9.41 3.94 -30.85
N LEU A 17 -9.51 5.06 -31.59
CA LEU A 17 -8.91 6.34 -31.23
C LEU A 17 -9.72 7.13 -30.18
N SER A 18 -10.99 6.77 -29.93
CA SER A 18 -11.84 7.41 -28.92
C SER A 18 -11.61 6.90 -27.49
N SER A 19 -10.68 5.97 -27.27
CA SER A 19 -10.36 5.41 -25.94
C SER A 19 -9.49 6.32 -25.05
N CYS A 20 -8.98 7.45 -25.55
CA CYS A 20 -8.09 8.35 -24.79
C CYS A 20 -8.83 9.41 -23.94
N GLY A 21 -10.14 9.26 -23.71
CA GLY A 21 -10.96 10.29 -23.04
C GLY A 21 -11.60 9.89 -21.71
N ILE A 22 -11.48 8.65 -21.25
CA ILE A 22 -12.11 8.24 -19.98
C ILE A 22 -11.12 8.48 -18.84
N ASN A 23 -11.00 9.74 -18.42
CA ASN A 23 -10.40 10.05 -17.14
C ASN A 23 -11.47 9.84 -16.05
N ARG A 24 -11.50 8.65 -15.46
CA ARG A 24 -12.18 8.43 -14.18
C ARG A 24 -11.31 9.05 -13.09
N ALA A 25 -11.32 10.38 -13.00
CA ALA A 25 -10.88 11.06 -11.80
C ALA A 25 -11.88 10.66 -10.71
N TRP A 26 -11.60 9.55 -10.01
CA TRP A 26 -12.20 9.25 -8.73
C TRP A 26 -11.73 10.34 -7.78
N VAL A 27 -12.40 11.50 -7.81
CA VAL A 27 -12.34 12.51 -6.75
C VAL A 27 -13.12 11.93 -5.58
N LEU A 28 -12.62 10.82 -5.04
CA LEU A 28 -12.89 10.51 -3.65
C LEU A 28 -12.21 11.62 -2.88
N ASN A 29 -12.97 12.34 -2.07
CA ASN A 29 -12.43 13.21 -1.05
C ASN A 29 -11.64 12.32 -0.07
N GLN A 30 -10.40 11.99 -0.44
CA GLN A 30 -9.38 11.61 0.52
C GLN A 30 -9.09 12.90 1.29
N ASN A 31 -9.91 13.15 2.30
CA ASN A 31 -9.61 14.10 3.36
C ASN A 31 -8.33 13.59 4.03
N GLN A 32 -7.19 13.86 3.40
CA GLN A 32 -5.89 13.71 4.01
C GLN A 32 -5.81 14.85 5.01
N LEU A 33 -6.30 14.59 6.22
CA LEU A 33 -5.85 15.27 7.42
C LEU A 33 -4.38 14.89 7.61
N THR A 34 -3.52 15.38 6.72
CA THR A 34 -2.08 15.24 6.83
C THR A 34 -1.69 16.17 7.95
N THR A 35 -1.60 15.64 9.16
CA THR A 35 -0.91 16.32 10.25
C THR A 35 0.55 16.43 9.82
N GLN A 36 0.90 17.54 9.17
CA GLN A 36 2.29 17.92 8.98
C GLN A 36 2.84 18.18 10.37
N VAL A 37 3.48 17.17 10.94
CA VAL A 37 4.37 17.38 12.07
C VAL A 37 5.46 18.31 11.54
N GLN A 38 5.46 19.55 12.00
CA GLN A 38 6.50 20.52 11.68
C GLN A 38 7.79 20.06 12.37
N LEU A 39 8.50 19.10 11.77
CA LEU A 39 9.78 18.57 12.24
C LEU A 39 10.91 19.63 12.22
N ALA A 40 10.62 20.84 11.74
CA ALA A 40 11.56 21.95 11.65
C ALA A 40 11.84 22.63 13.01
N ARG A 41 11.00 22.39 14.03
CA ARG A 41 11.29 22.82 15.42
C ARG A 41 11.72 21.61 16.24
N ASN A 42 12.66 21.84 17.15
CA ASN A 42 13.38 20.86 17.97
C ASN A 42 12.48 20.21 19.06
N ASN A 43 11.21 19.94 18.75
CA ASN A 43 10.13 19.62 19.68
C ASN A 43 9.82 18.11 19.71
N PHE A 44 10.64 17.28 19.08
CA PHE A 44 10.46 15.83 19.11
C PHE A 44 11.81 15.13 19.14
N LYS A 45 11.85 14.02 19.87
CA LYS A 45 12.98 13.10 19.93
C LYS A 45 12.58 11.80 19.27
N VAL A 46 13.43 11.28 18.39
CA VAL A 46 13.26 9.92 17.85
C VAL A 46 13.66 8.94 18.95
N VAL A 47 12.70 8.15 19.43
CA VAL A 47 12.88 7.18 20.50
C VAL A 47 13.43 5.86 19.94
N GLY A 48 12.98 5.47 18.75
CA GLY A 48 13.46 4.26 18.08
C GLY A 48 12.68 3.90 16.82
N GLU A 49 13.07 2.79 16.20
CA GLU A 49 12.38 2.19 15.06
C GLU A 49 11.64 0.92 15.50
N VAL A 50 10.40 0.77 15.06
CA VAL A 50 9.56 -0.40 15.34
C VAL A 50 9.15 -1.10 14.06
N ARG A 51 9.01 -2.43 14.14
CA ARG A 51 8.71 -3.29 12.99
C ARG A 51 7.63 -4.31 13.30
N GLY A 52 6.62 -4.38 12.45
CA GLY A 52 5.57 -5.41 12.46
C GLY A 52 5.64 -6.25 11.19
N THR A 53 5.41 -7.56 11.31
CA THR A 53 5.56 -8.51 10.21
C THR A 53 4.37 -9.46 10.15
N ALA A 54 3.80 -9.68 8.97
CA ALA A 54 2.76 -10.68 8.76
C ALA A 54 3.04 -11.49 7.50
N ASP A 55 2.86 -12.81 7.60
CA ASP A 55 3.17 -13.77 6.55
C ASP A 55 1.91 -14.48 6.07
N VAL A 56 1.87 -14.79 4.77
CA VAL A 56 0.83 -15.62 4.17
C VAL A 56 1.44 -16.56 3.14
N SER A 57 1.09 -17.84 3.24
CA SER A 57 1.47 -18.86 2.28
C SER A 57 0.27 -19.27 1.42
N TYR A 58 0.56 -19.52 0.15
CA TYR A 58 -0.35 -19.99 -0.88
C TYR A 58 0.18 -21.35 -1.35
N VAL A 59 -0.66 -22.38 -1.30
CA VAL A 59 -0.32 -23.74 -1.73
C VAL A 59 -1.24 -24.09 -2.89
N LEU A 60 -0.68 -24.39 -4.07
CA LEU A 60 -1.47 -24.71 -5.27
C LEU A 60 -2.55 -23.65 -5.61
N VAL A 61 -2.27 -22.36 -5.38
CA VAL A 61 -3.21 -21.22 -5.58
C VAL A 61 -4.35 -21.17 -4.55
N PHE A 62 -4.51 -22.19 -3.71
CA PHE A 62 -5.44 -22.21 -2.58
C PHE A 62 -4.74 -21.84 -1.28
N GLY A 63 -5.47 -21.16 -0.40
CA GLY A 63 -4.90 -20.60 0.82
C GLY A 63 -4.37 -19.19 0.59
N GLY A 64 -4.69 -18.29 1.51
CA GLY A 64 -4.36 -16.88 1.41
C GLY A 64 -5.36 -16.05 2.20
N VAL A 65 -4.87 -15.25 3.16
CA VAL A 65 -5.68 -14.21 3.81
C VAL A 65 -5.91 -13.04 2.86
N LYS A 66 -6.97 -12.26 3.08
CA LYS A 66 -7.21 -11.03 2.33
C LYS A 66 -6.02 -10.09 2.55
N LYS A 67 -5.52 -9.42 1.49
CA LYS A 67 -4.41 -8.46 1.57
C LYS A 67 -4.61 -7.42 2.69
N LYS A 68 -5.86 -6.98 2.90
CA LYS A 68 -6.22 -6.04 3.96
C LYS A 68 -5.96 -6.61 5.37
N GLN A 69 -6.31 -7.87 5.58
CA GLN A 69 -6.12 -8.55 6.86
C GLN A 69 -4.63 -8.72 7.17
N LEU A 70 -3.82 -9.08 6.16
CA LEU A 70 -2.36 -9.17 6.30
C LEU A 70 -1.75 -7.83 6.75
N TYR A 71 -2.22 -6.73 6.14
CA TYR A 71 -1.79 -5.39 6.51
C TYR A 71 -2.23 -5.00 7.92
N GLU A 72 -3.50 -5.24 8.26
CA GLU A 72 -4.07 -4.95 9.58
C GLU A 72 -3.32 -5.72 10.67
N GLU A 73 -2.95 -6.98 10.42
CA GLU A 73 -2.17 -7.81 11.36
C GLU A 73 -0.74 -7.29 11.54
N ALA A 74 -0.03 -6.97 10.45
CA ALA A 74 1.31 -6.40 10.52
C ALA A 74 1.30 -5.02 11.22
N TYR A 75 0.28 -4.21 10.97
CA TYR A 75 0.10 -2.92 11.62
C TYR A 75 -0.25 -3.05 13.11
N ALA A 76 -1.11 -4.01 13.47
CA ALA A 76 -1.44 -4.28 14.87
C ALA A 76 -0.19 -4.70 15.67
N GLN A 77 0.67 -5.56 15.10
CA GLN A 77 1.95 -5.90 15.73
C GLN A 77 2.88 -4.69 15.87
N LEU A 78 2.89 -3.80 14.87
CA LEU A 78 3.69 -2.59 14.93
C LEU A 78 3.22 -1.65 16.04
N ILE A 79 1.91 -1.43 16.16
CA ILE A 79 1.31 -0.59 17.21
C ILE A 79 1.57 -1.19 18.60
N ALA A 80 1.42 -2.51 18.75
CA ALA A 80 1.69 -3.20 20.01
C ALA A 80 3.16 -3.04 20.46
N LYS A 81 4.10 -3.01 19.51
CA LYS A 81 5.53 -2.77 19.80
C LYS A 81 5.89 -1.29 19.97
N ALA A 82 5.08 -0.38 19.44
CA ALA A 82 5.30 1.06 19.48
C ALA A 82 5.04 1.70 20.84
N ASP A 83 4.31 1.01 21.73
CA ASP A 83 3.94 1.46 23.07
C ASP A 83 3.56 2.96 23.13
N LEU A 84 2.56 3.31 22.31
CA LEU A 84 2.08 4.68 22.16
C LEU A 84 1.31 5.18 23.40
N GLY A 85 1.06 4.32 24.39
CA GLY A 85 0.34 4.67 25.62
C GLY A 85 1.19 5.44 26.63
N THR A 86 2.52 5.32 26.57
CA THR A 86 3.43 5.93 27.56
C THR A 86 3.92 7.30 27.10
N GLY A 87 3.03 8.30 27.09
CA GLY A 87 3.35 9.71 26.81
C GLY A 87 2.90 10.20 25.43
N SER A 88 3.33 11.41 25.06
CA SER A 88 3.00 12.02 23.76
C SER A 88 3.89 11.45 22.66
N ARG A 89 3.57 10.23 22.21
CA ARG A 89 4.32 9.52 21.17
C ARG A 89 3.51 9.37 19.89
N ALA A 90 4.19 9.45 18.74
CA ALA A 90 3.60 9.24 17.43
C ALA A 90 4.47 8.36 16.55
N LEU A 91 3.82 7.65 15.64
CA LEU A 91 4.47 6.93 14.56
C LEU A 91 4.64 7.85 13.37
N ILE A 92 5.88 8.00 12.91
CA ILE A 92 6.21 8.73 11.69
C ILE A 92 6.95 7.82 10.72
N ASN A 93 6.97 8.21 9.45
CA ASN A 93 7.67 7.49 8.38
C ASN A 93 7.28 6.00 8.32
N VAL A 94 5.98 5.73 8.31
CA VAL A 94 5.45 4.36 8.17
C VAL A 94 5.74 3.89 6.74
N THR A 95 6.59 2.88 6.59
CA THR A 95 6.94 2.26 5.31
C THR A 95 6.53 0.80 5.31
N THR A 96 6.07 0.32 4.15
CA THR A 96 5.56 -1.04 3.97
C THR A 96 6.36 -1.73 2.89
N GLU A 97 7.00 -2.83 3.24
CA GLU A 97 7.80 -3.67 2.35
C GLU A 97 7.08 -5.01 2.15
N GLU A 98 6.81 -5.37 0.90
CA GLU A 98 6.25 -6.67 0.53
C GLU A 98 7.35 -7.54 -0.07
N HIS A 99 7.71 -8.61 0.64
CA HIS A 99 8.61 -9.64 0.14
C HIS A 99 7.79 -10.80 -0.40
N VAL A 100 8.09 -11.14 -1.65
CA VAL A 100 7.48 -12.25 -2.35
C VAL A 100 8.53 -13.33 -2.56
N GLY A 101 8.30 -14.51 -1.99
CA GLY A 101 9.17 -15.68 -2.14
C GLY A 101 8.38 -16.92 -2.57
N GLY A 102 9.08 -17.95 -3.04
CA GLY A 102 8.46 -19.24 -3.35
C GLY A 102 8.89 -19.81 -4.69
N VAL A 103 8.35 -21.00 -4.99
CA VAL A 103 8.57 -21.74 -6.23
C VAL A 103 7.23 -21.83 -6.97
N PRO A 104 6.94 -20.89 -7.89
CA PRO A 104 5.77 -20.99 -8.74
C PRO A 104 5.82 -22.30 -9.56
N PRO A 105 4.73 -23.08 -9.69
CA PRO A 105 3.34 -22.83 -9.29
C PRO A 105 2.88 -23.50 -7.98
N LEU A 106 3.77 -24.24 -7.28
CA LEU A 106 3.37 -25.11 -6.16
C LEU A 106 3.25 -24.37 -4.82
N TYR A 107 4.15 -23.42 -4.56
CA TYR A 107 4.24 -22.70 -3.29
C TYR A 107 4.62 -21.24 -3.51
N TYR A 108 3.86 -20.33 -2.92
CA TYR A 108 4.13 -18.90 -2.97
C TYR A 108 3.88 -18.29 -1.59
N GLN A 109 4.84 -17.54 -1.08
CA GLN A 109 4.79 -16.90 0.23
C GLN A 109 4.93 -15.39 0.07
N ARG A 110 4.03 -14.65 0.71
CA ARG A 110 4.15 -13.20 0.87
C ARG A 110 4.44 -12.88 2.32
N THR A 111 5.47 -12.08 2.53
CA THR A 111 5.86 -11.53 3.81
C THR A 111 5.70 -10.03 3.74
N LEU A 112 4.81 -9.47 4.53
CA LEU A 112 4.59 -8.03 4.61
C LEU A 112 5.23 -7.50 5.89
N THR A 113 6.19 -6.58 5.73
CA THR A 113 6.90 -5.93 6.82
C THR A 113 6.52 -4.45 6.84
N VAL A 114 5.98 -3.97 7.95
CA VAL A 114 5.73 -2.55 8.20
C VAL A 114 6.80 -2.05 9.15
N LYS A 115 7.45 -0.93 8.81
CA LYS A 115 8.43 -0.25 9.65
C LYS A 115 7.94 1.15 9.93
N ALA A 116 8.24 1.67 11.11
CA ALA A 116 7.94 3.05 11.47
C ALA A 116 8.91 3.55 12.52
N ASN A 117 9.12 4.86 12.57
CA ASN A 117 9.88 5.52 13.62
C ASN A 117 8.93 6.03 14.70
N VAL A 118 9.24 5.75 15.96
CA VAL A 118 8.54 6.30 17.12
C VAL A 118 9.22 7.61 17.50
N VAL A 119 8.44 8.69 17.53
CA VAL A 119 8.86 9.98 18.06
C VAL A 119 8.10 10.30 19.33
N GLU A 120 8.78 10.95 20.26
CA GLU A 120 8.20 11.49 21.48
C GLU A 120 8.29 13.01 21.42
N PHE A 121 7.16 13.67 21.61
CA PHE A 121 7.11 15.13 21.64
C PHE A 121 7.65 15.62 22.99
N ILE A 122 8.62 16.51 22.92
CA ILE A 122 9.16 17.25 24.05
C ILE A 122 8.58 18.67 23.94
N ASP A 123 7.81 19.08 24.94
CA ASP A 123 7.26 20.45 25.03
C ASP A 123 8.39 21.50 25.05
#